data_AF-A0A7V9G6J8-F1
#
_entry.id   AF-A0A7V9G6J8-F1
#
_cell.length_a   1.000
_cell.length_b   1.000
_cell.length_c   1.000
_cell.angle_alpha   90.00
_cell.angle_beta   90.00
_cell.angle_gamma   90.00
#
_symmetry.space_group_name_H-M   'P 1'
#
loop_
_entity.id
_entity.type
_entity.pdbx_description
1 polymer ?
#
loop_
_entity_poly.entity_id
_entity_poly.type
_entity_poly.pdbx_seq_one_letter_code
_entity_poly.pdbx_strand_id
1 'polypeptide(L)'
;MRSLGILLIILGLYWGAQPYLPKEARIASYVTVPALPVAPVVIAVGAVLLGTVIAVASRRRRSDDISDAPIRSELARRGFSFTDDVGGWRAKGMWDGVALVVRRVSGYEASRFGRPWVIDVSLEGRPEEPWPLTPDRGKIVDVRDHGFSVSIPEVSHRGRQGDFAARVEDIIAARRS
;
A
#
# COMPACT_ATOMS: atom_id res chain seq x y z
N MET A 1 -1.12 1.52 15.89
CA MET A 1 -2.09 2.22 16.76
C MET A 1 -1.80 2.01 18.25
N ARG A 2 -1.31 0.82 18.68
CA ARG A 2 -1.02 0.50 20.09
C ARG A 2 0.03 1.40 20.77
N SER A 3 1.04 1.88 20.04
CA SER A 3 2.12 2.71 20.60
C SER A 3 1.69 4.13 21.01
N LEU A 4 0.70 4.72 20.33
CA LEU A 4 0.18 6.05 20.66
C LEU A 4 -0.60 6.04 21.98
N GLY A 5 -1.40 4.99 22.19
CA GLY A 5 -2.13 4.79 23.44
C GLY A 5 -1.19 4.60 24.63
N ILE A 6 -0.14 3.81 24.47
CA ILE A 6 0.88 3.61 25.52
C ILE A 6 1.59 4.92 25.86
N LEU A 7 1.92 5.74 24.85
CA LEU A 7 2.56 7.04 25.07
C LEU A 7 1.65 8.00 25.87
N LEU A 8 0.36 8.07 25.54
CA LEU A 8 -0.61 8.92 26.24
C LEU A 8 -0.87 8.44 27.67
N ILE A 9 -0.86 7.13 27.91
CA ILE A 9 -0.99 6.55 29.25
C ILE A 9 0.24 6.90 30.10
N ILE A 10 1.45 6.78 29.56
CA ILE A 10 2.68 7.16 30.27
C ILE A 10 2.67 8.67 30.59
N LEU A 11 2.25 9.51 29.64
CA LEU A 11 2.17 10.95 29.83
C LEU A 11 1.13 11.35 30.88
N GLY A 12 -0.02 10.68 30.89
CA GLY A 12 -1.08 10.87 31.87
C GLY A 12 -0.68 10.41 33.28
N LEU A 13 -0.02 9.26 33.40
CA LEU A 13 0.56 8.78 34.66
C LEU A 13 1.62 9.74 35.20
N TYR A 14 2.46 10.27 34.32
CA TYR A 14 3.49 11.23 34.70
C TYR A 14 2.90 12.54 35.24
N TRP A 15 1.86 13.08 34.60
CA TRP A 15 1.16 14.26 35.08
C TRP A 15 0.39 14.02 36.39
N GLY A 16 -0.26 12.86 36.53
CA GLY A 16 -0.97 12.51 37.76
C GLY A 16 -0.06 12.19 38.96
N ALA A 17 1.17 11.73 38.71
CA ALA A 17 2.15 11.39 39.73
C ALA A 17 3.01 12.57 40.21
N GLN A 18 2.95 13.73 39.54
CA GLN A 18 3.61 14.98 39.94
C GLN A 18 3.57 15.31 41.45
N PRO A 19 2.42 15.22 42.16
CA PRO A 19 2.37 15.54 43.59
C PRO A 19 3.05 14.50 44.49
N TYR A 20 3.23 13.26 44.01
CA TYR A 20 3.78 12.14 44.76
C TYR A 20 5.26 11.86 44.45
N LEU A 21 5.82 12.53 43.43
CA LEU A 21 7.23 12.39 43.08
C LEU A 21 8.13 13.14 44.08
N PRO A 22 9.30 12.56 44.44
CA PRO A 22 10.29 13.21 45.28
C PRO A 22 10.77 14.50 44.60
N LYS A 23 11.19 15.49 45.41
CA LYS A 23 11.47 16.86 44.92
C LYS A 23 12.56 16.90 43.84
N GLU A 24 13.46 15.92 43.77
CA GLU A 24 14.47 15.82 42.70
C GLU A 24 13.90 15.33 41.35
N ALA A 25 12.79 14.60 41.35
CA ALA A 25 12.13 14.09 40.14
C ALA A 25 11.04 15.03 39.58
N ARG A 26 10.76 16.13 40.29
CA ARG A 26 9.88 17.21 39.82
C ARG A 26 10.69 18.14 38.92
N ILE A 27 10.42 18.09 37.62
CA ILE A 27 11.09 18.92 36.60
C ILE A 27 10.84 20.45 36.81
N ALA A 28 9.99 20.85 37.76
CA ALA A 28 9.47 22.20 37.83
C ALA A 28 10.19 23.18 38.80
N SER A 29 11.16 22.78 39.62
CA SER A 29 11.59 23.67 40.73
C SER A 29 13.08 24.00 40.88
N TYR A 30 13.97 23.62 39.97
CA TYR A 30 15.41 23.94 40.11
C TYR A 30 16.12 24.43 38.84
N VAL A 31 15.45 25.25 38.03
CA VAL A 31 16.13 26.05 37.00
C VAL A 31 15.62 27.49 37.03
N THR A 32 15.86 28.18 38.14
CA THR A 32 16.00 29.65 38.13
C THR A 32 17.46 29.97 37.82
N VAL A 33 17.84 29.79 36.55
CA VAL A 33 19.10 30.32 36.02
C VAL A 33 18.82 31.76 35.60
N PRO A 34 19.50 32.77 36.17
CA PRO A 34 19.32 34.13 35.74
C PRO A 34 19.86 34.25 34.31
N ALA A 35 19.02 34.74 33.40
CA ALA A 35 19.39 35.25 32.09
C ALA A 35 19.70 34.28 30.92
N LEU A 36 19.12 33.07 30.87
CA LEU A 36 19.00 32.34 29.59
C LEU A 36 17.61 31.72 29.45
N PRO A 37 16.94 31.87 28.29
CA PRO A 37 15.59 31.35 28.09
C PRO A 37 15.69 29.82 27.87
N VAL A 38 15.82 29.07 28.97
CA VAL A 38 15.92 27.59 28.94
C VAL A 38 14.61 26.95 28.46
N ALA A 39 13.46 27.58 28.74
CA ALA A 39 12.15 27.11 28.33
C ALA A 39 12.01 26.93 26.80
N PRO A 40 12.33 27.92 25.94
CA PRO A 40 12.27 27.72 24.50
C PRO A 40 13.32 26.74 23.96
N VAL A 41 14.49 26.59 24.62
CA VAL A 41 15.49 25.58 24.21
C VAL A 41 14.96 24.17 24.46
N VAL A 42 14.35 23.90 25.62
CA VAL A 42 13.76 22.59 25.93
C VAL A 42 12.57 22.29 25.01
N ILE A 43 11.73 23.29 24.74
CA ILE A 43 10.61 23.16 23.79
C ILE A 43 11.14 22.91 22.37
N ALA A 44 12.17 23.62 21.93
CA ALA A 44 12.78 23.45 20.61
C ALA A 44 13.40 22.06 20.46
N VAL A 45 14.15 21.58 21.45
CA VAL A 45 14.73 20.23 21.45
C VAL A 45 13.63 19.17 21.43
N GLY A 46 12.57 19.33 22.23
CA GLY A 46 11.42 18.43 22.22
C GLY A 46 10.70 18.38 20.86
N ALA A 47 10.49 19.55 20.24
CA ALA A 47 9.85 19.65 18.92
C ALA A 47 10.72 19.03 17.81
N VAL A 48 12.04 19.23 17.85
CA VAL A 48 12.98 18.63 16.90
C VAL A 48 13.01 17.11 17.05
N LEU A 49 13.08 16.58 18.28
CA LEU A 49 13.06 15.13 18.51
C LEU A 49 11.73 14.52 18.06
N LEU A 50 10.59 15.14 18.38
CA LEU A 50 9.28 14.67 17.94
C LEU A 50 9.15 14.72 16.42
N GLY A 51 9.59 15.81 15.78
CA GLY A 51 9.63 15.96 14.33
C GLY A 51 10.49 14.88 13.67
N THR A 52 11.64 14.55 14.27
CA THR A 52 12.54 13.50 13.77
C THR A 52 11.92 12.12 13.91
N VAL A 53 11.25 11.82 15.04
CA VAL A 53 10.53 10.56 15.24
C VAL A 53 9.38 10.43 14.26
N ILE A 54 8.61 11.50 14.02
CA ILE A 54 7.54 11.52 13.01
C ILE A 54 8.11 11.37 11.60
N ALA A 55 9.23 12.01 11.27
CA ALA A 55 9.90 11.90 9.99
C ALA A 55 10.45 10.48 9.74
N VAL A 56 11.04 9.85 10.75
CA VAL A 56 11.54 8.47 10.67
C VAL A 56 10.38 7.47 10.61
N ALA A 57 9.33 7.67 11.41
CA ALA A 57 8.14 6.82 11.38
C ALA A 57 7.35 6.95 10.07
N SER A 58 7.26 8.15 9.50
CA SER A 58 6.63 8.40 8.20
C SER A 58 7.48 7.87 7.04
N ARG A 59 8.81 7.96 7.11
CA ARG A 59 9.71 7.29 6.16
C ARG A 59 9.56 5.78 6.17
N ARG A 60 9.47 5.16 7.36
CA ARG A 60 9.22 3.70 7.46
C ARG A 60 7.85 3.31 6.91
N ARG A 61 6.84 4.17 6.99
CA ARG A 61 5.53 3.92 6.33
C ARG A 61 5.56 4.11 4.82
N ARG A 62 6.45 4.96 4.28
CA ARG A 62 6.57 5.18 2.83
C ARG A 62 7.37 4.12 2.08
N SER A 63 8.16 3.27 2.76
CA SER A 63 9.05 2.32 2.07
C SER A 63 8.49 0.91 1.87
N ASP A 64 7.26 0.64 2.33
CA ASP A 64 6.58 -0.66 2.11
C ASP A 64 5.35 -0.52 1.21
N ASP A 65 5.22 0.61 0.51
CA ASP A 65 4.17 0.74 -0.50
C ASP A 65 4.54 -0.17 -1.67
N ILE A 66 3.83 -1.30 -1.77
CA ILE A 66 4.02 -2.26 -2.85
C ILE A 66 3.62 -1.54 -4.14
N SER A 67 4.63 -1.11 -4.88
CA SER A 67 4.47 -0.29 -6.08
C SER A 67 3.98 -1.13 -7.25
N ASP A 68 3.06 -0.57 -8.01
CA ASP A 68 2.57 -1.05 -9.30
C ASP A 68 3.38 -0.50 -10.49
N ALA A 69 4.39 0.34 -10.24
CA ALA A 69 5.19 0.98 -11.27
C ALA A 69 5.84 0.00 -12.27
N PRO A 70 6.34 -1.19 -11.88
CA PRO A 70 6.88 -2.15 -12.85
C PRO A 70 5.82 -2.62 -13.85
N ILE A 71 4.59 -2.85 -13.40
CA ILE A 71 3.46 -3.29 -14.23
C ILE A 71 3.06 -2.16 -15.19
N ARG A 72 2.94 -0.92 -14.68
CA ARG A 72 2.66 0.25 -15.53
C ARG A 72 3.75 0.46 -16.58
N SER A 73 5.01 0.30 -16.20
CA SER A 73 6.14 0.45 -17.12
C SER A 73 6.13 -0.61 -18.22
N GLU A 74 5.79 -1.86 -17.88
CA GLU A 74 5.66 -2.94 -18.87
C GLU A 74 4.53 -2.69 -19.86
N LEU A 75 3.36 -2.27 -19.37
CA LEU A 75 2.22 -1.94 -20.22
C LEU A 75 2.52 -0.72 -21.12
N ALA A 76 3.18 0.31 -20.58
CA ALA A 76 3.59 1.48 -21.35
C ALA A 76 4.61 1.11 -22.44
N ARG A 77 5.57 0.23 -22.13
CA ARG A 77 6.55 -0.30 -23.10
C ARG A 77 5.87 -1.01 -24.27
N ARG A 78 4.76 -1.70 -24.00
CA ARG A 78 3.93 -2.39 -25.00
C ARG A 78 2.91 -1.48 -25.71
N GLY A 79 2.90 -0.18 -25.42
CA GLY A 79 2.04 0.78 -26.09
C GLY A 79 0.59 0.82 -25.57
N PHE A 80 0.33 0.36 -24.35
CA PHE A 80 -0.99 0.49 -23.75
C PHE A 80 -1.32 1.94 -23.42
N SER A 81 -2.55 2.35 -23.73
CA SER A 81 -3.09 3.66 -23.42
C SER A 81 -3.70 3.67 -22.03
N PHE A 82 -3.20 4.54 -21.16
CA PHE A 82 -3.66 4.67 -19.79
C PHE A 82 -4.79 5.69 -19.65
N THR A 83 -5.68 5.42 -18.70
CA THR A 83 -6.70 6.34 -18.21
C THR A 83 -6.77 6.17 -16.70
N ASP A 84 -6.92 7.26 -15.97
CA ASP A 84 -7.15 7.18 -14.52
C ASP A 84 -8.53 6.57 -14.25
N ASP A 85 -8.63 5.74 -13.22
CA ASP A 85 -9.86 5.06 -12.82
C ASP A 85 -10.03 5.22 -11.30
N VAL A 86 -11.25 5.03 -10.79
CA VAL A 86 -11.52 5.19 -9.36
C VAL A 86 -10.68 4.17 -8.58
N GLY A 87 -9.75 4.67 -7.76
CA GLY A 87 -8.88 3.83 -6.94
C GLY A 87 -7.69 3.20 -7.67
N GLY A 88 -7.34 3.68 -8.87
CA GLY A 88 -6.19 3.18 -9.62
C GLY A 88 -6.09 3.72 -11.04
N TRP A 89 -5.86 2.82 -11.98
CA TRP A 89 -5.74 3.15 -13.40
C TRP A 89 -6.29 2.00 -14.24
N ARG A 90 -6.60 2.33 -15.48
CA ARG A 90 -6.99 1.40 -16.53
C ARG A 90 -6.06 1.59 -17.72
N ALA A 91 -5.65 0.49 -18.33
CA ALA A 91 -4.81 0.47 -19.51
C ALA A 91 -5.50 -0.39 -20.58
N LYS A 92 -5.59 0.12 -21.80
CA LYS A 92 -6.15 -0.59 -22.96
C LYS A 92 -5.08 -0.75 -24.02
N GLY A 93 -4.97 -1.93 -24.61
CA GLY A 93 -3.96 -2.20 -25.62
C GLY A 93 -4.04 -3.61 -26.16
N MET A 94 -3.02 -3.97 -26.95
CA MET A 94 -2.87 -5.29 -27.54
C MET A 94 -1.71 -6.02 -26.87
N TRP A 95 -1.92 -7.27 -26.50
CA TRP A 95 -0.90 -8.18 -26.02
C TRP A 95 -0.82 -9.36 -26.97
N ASP A 96 0.27 -9.44 -27.73
CA ASP A 96 0.51 -10.51 -28.70
C ASP A 96 -0.69 -10.77 -29.64
N GLY A 97 -1.30 -9.68 -30.13
CA GLY A 97 -2.46 -9.74 -31.03
C GLY A 97 -3.82 -9.88 -30.33
N VAL A 98 -3.86 -9.92 -28.99
CA VAL A 98 -5.10 -10.00 -28.21
C VAL A 98 -5.42 -8.65 -27.57
N ALA A 99 -6.63 -8.15 -27.80
CA ALA A 99 -7.11 -6.95 -27.13
C ALA A 99 -7.33 -7.23 -25.64
N LEU A 100 -6.65 -6.45 -24.78
CA LEU A 100 -6.76 -6.55 -23.34
C LEU A 100 -7.14 -5.21 -22.71
N VAL A 101 -7.87 -5.29 -21.61
CA VAL A 101 -8.04 -4.19 -20.66
C VAL A 101 -7.43 -4.61 -19.33
N VAL A 102 -6.42 -3.88 -18.88
CA VAL A 102 -5.76 -4.12 -17.60
C VAL A 102 -6.16 -3.03 -16.63
N ARG A 103 -6.55 -3.39 -15.40
CA ARG A 103 -7.01 -2.45 -14.38
C ARG A 103 -6.29 -2.70 -13.08
N ARG A 104 -5.85 -1.63 -12.42
CA ARG A 104 -5.52 -1.69 -10.99
C ARG A 104 -6.77 -1.44 -10.19
N VAL A 105 -7.16 -2.43 -9.38
CA VAL A 105 -8.35 -2.39 -8.54
C VAL A 105 -7.93 -2.33 -7.07
N SER A 106 -8.65 -1.55 -6.27
CA SER A 106 -8.41 -1.40 -4.83
C SER A 106 -9.74 -1.44 -4.07
N GLY A 107 -9.69 -1.48 -2.74
CA GLY A 107 -10.90 -1.51 -1.91
C GLY A 107 -11.52 -2.90 -1.83
N TYR A 108 -12.84 -3.00 -1.98
CA TYR A 108 -13.60 -4.24 -1.73
C TYR A 108 -13.09 -5.40 -2.60
N GLU A 109 -12.83 -5.16 -3.88
CA GLU A 109 -12.39 -6.15 -4.86
C GLU A 109 -10.98 -6.68 -4.58
N ALA A 110 -10.10 -5.86 -3.99
CA ALA A 110 -8.77 -6.29 -3.57
C ALA A 110 -8.79 -6.97 -2.19
N SER A 111 -9.72 -6.54 -1.33
CA SER A 111 -9.84 -7.05 0.05
C SER A 111 -10.20 -8.54 0.11
N ARG A 112 -10.94 -9.06 -0.88
CA ARG A 112 -11.25 -10.50 -1.02
C ARG A 112 -10.01 -11.38 -1.19
N PHE A 113 -8.87 -10.78 -1.56
CA PHE A 113 -7.58 -11.45 -1.68
C PHE A 113 -6.62 -11.08 -0.53
N GLY A 114 -7.08 -10.31 0.46
CA GLY A 114 -6.24 -9.79 1.53
C GLY A 114 -5.15 -8.82 1.03
N ARG A 115 -5.39 -8.13 -0.09
CA ARG A 115 -4.43 -7.20 -0.72
C ARG A 115 -4.93 -5.76 -0.70
N PRO A 116 -4.02 -4.77 -0.63
CA PRO A 116 -4.39 -3.36 -0.75
C PRO A 116 -4.84 -2.98 -2.17
N TRP A 117 -4.35 -3.71 -3.17
CA TRP A 117 -4.75 -3.61 -4.58
C TRP A 117 -4.48 -4.93 -5.30
N VAL A 118 -5.13 -5.16 -6.45
CA VAL A 118 -4.88 -6.28 -7.38
C VAL A 118 -4.91 -5.78 -8.82
N ILE A 119 -4.38 -6.58 -9.75
CA ILE A 119 -4.52 -6.33 -11.18
C ILE A 119 -5.61 -7.23 -11.74
N ASP A 120 -6.59 -6.62 -12.41
CA ASP A 120 -7.59 -7.33 -13.19
C ASP A 120 -7.24 -7.22 -14.67
N VAL A 121 -7.28 -8.35 -15.37
CA VAL A 121 -7.09 -8.46 -16.81
C VAL A 121 -8.40 -8.93 -17.42
N SER A 122 -8.97 -8.11 -18.29
CA SER A 122 -10.19 -8.42 -19.04
C SER A 122 -9.85 -8.63 -20.51
N LEU A 123 -10.42 -9.69 -21.09
CA LEU A 123 -10.24 -10.04 -22.49
C LEU A 123 -11.50 -10.71 -23.04
N GLU A 124 -11.68 -10.61 -24.35
CA GLU A 124 -12.74 -11.31 -25.07
C GLU A 124 -12.45 -12.82 -25.15
N GLY A 125 -13.51 -13.60 -25.36
CA GLY A 125 -13.49 -15.06 -25.39
C GLY A 125 -14.11 -15.68 -24.13
N ARG A 126 -13.87 -16.98 -23.95
CA ARG A 126 -14.31 -17.72 -22.76
C ARG A 126 -13.11 -18.37 -22.07
N PRO A 127 -13.12 -18.49 -20.73
CA PRO A 127 -12.08 -19.24 -20.05
C PRO A 127 -12.14 -20.72 -20.43
N GLU A 128 -10.97 -21.35 -20.51
CA GLU A 128 -10.85 -22.80 -20.61
C GLU A 128 -11.33 -23.47 -19.31
N GLU A 129 -12.00 -24.61 -19.47
CA GLU A 129 -12.42 -25.45 -18.35
C GLU A 129 -11.83 -26.85 -18.55
N PRO A 130 -11.12 -27.40 -17.55
CA PRO A 130 -10.91 -26.84 -16.23
C PRO A 130 -9.94 -25.63 -16.23
N TRP A 131 -10.20 -24.64 -15.37
CA TRP A 131 -9.35 -23.46 -15.27
C TRP A 131 -7.95 -23.84 -14.76
N PRO A 132 -6.86 -23.54 -15.49
CA PRO A 132 -5.54 -24.10 -15.20
C PRO A 132 -4.79 -23.35 -14.10
N LEU A 133 -5.20 -22.14 -13.74
CA LEU A 133 -4.51 -21.32 -12.75
C LEU A 133 -5.08 -21.48 -11.35
N THR A 134 -4.19 -21.49 -10.36
CA THR A 134 -4.61 -21.42 -8.96
C THR A 134 -5.16 -20.02 -8.62
N PRO A 135 -6.03 -19.89 -7.61
CA PRO A 135 -6.67 -18.62 -7.26
C PRO A 135 -5.69 -17.47 -6.96
N ASP A 136 -4.49 -17.76 -6.47
CA ASP A 136 -3.46 -16.75 -6.19
C ASP A 136 -2.77 -16.24 -7.46
N ARG A 137 -2.69 -17.08 -8.50
CA ARG A 137 -2.03 -16.78 -9.78
C ARG A 137 -2.97 -16.16 -10.80
N GLY A 138 -4.25 -16.46 -10.72
CA GLY A 138 -5.26 -15.97 -11.64
C GLY A 138 -6.63 -16.53 -11.28
N LYS A 139 -7.51 -15.69 -10.73
CA LYS A 139 -8.89 -16.08 -10.41
C LYS A 139 -9.84 -15.41 -11.38
N ILE A 140 -10.71 -16.19 -12.04
CA ILE A 140 -11.84 -15.64 -12.80
C ILE A 140 -12.79 -14.96 -11.82
N VAL A 141 -13.12 -13.70 -12.09
CA VAL A 141 -13.92 -12.86 -11.19
C VAL A 141 -15.19 -12.32 -11.82
N ASP A 142 -15.26 -12.36 -13.15
CA ASP A 142 -16.44 -11.97 -13.92
C ASP A 142 -16.40 -12.65 -15.28
N VAL A 143 -17.56 -13.06 -15.79
CA VAL A 143 -17.75 -13.60 -17.14
C VAL A 143 -19.02 -12.95 -17.69
N ARG A 144 -18.90 -12.15 -18.75
CA ARG A 144 -20.01 -11.37 -19.33
C ARG A 144 -19.86 -11.25 -20.83
N ASP A 145 -20.97 -11.23 -21.55
CA ASP A 145 -21.10 -10.65 -22.90
C ASP A 145 -19.87 -10.86 -23.80
N HIS A 146 -19.44 -12.12 -23.95
CA HIS A 146 -18.32 -12.53 -24.81
C HIS A 146 -16.90 -12.23 -24.30
N GLY A 147 -16.72 -11.96 -23.02
CA GLY A 147 -15.42 -11.85 -22.37
C GLY A 147 -15.41 -12.32 -20.92
N PHE A 148 -14.24 -12.28 -20.32
CA PHE A 148 -14.05 -12.60 -18.91
C PHE A 148 -12.94 -11.74 -18.31
N SER A 149 -13.00 -11.59 -16.99
CA SER A 149 -12.01 -10.86 -16.21
C SER A 149 -11.35 -11.79 -15.20
N VAL A 150 -10.03 -11.69 -15.12
CA VAL A 150 -9.19 -12.46 -14.21
C VAL A 150 -8.43 -11.51 -13.30
N SER A 151 -8.58 -11.66 -11.99
CA SER A 151 -7.71 -11.00 -11.01
C SER A 151 -6.41 -11.78 -10.85
N ILE A 152 -5.30 -11.07 -10.74
CA ILE A 152 -3.95 -11.59 -10.49
C ILE A 152 -3.46 -11.07 -9.12
N PRO A 153 -3.78 -11.73 -8.00
CA PRO A 153 -3.36 -11.28 -6.68
C PRO A 153 -1.85 -11.34 -6.44
N GLU A 154 -1.16 -12.32 -7.05
CA GLU A 154 0.26 -12.57 -6.84
C GLU A 154 1.14 -11.35 -7.15
N VAL A 155 0.82 -10.56 -8.19
CA VAL A 155 1.63 -9.40 -8.58
C VAL A 155 1.53 -8.22 -7.60
N SER A 156 0.59 -8.29 -6.66
CA SER A 156 0.46 -7.36 -5.53
C SER A 156 1.33 -7.74 -4.34
N HIS A 157 2.14 -8.79 -4.44
CA HIS A 157 3.17 -9.10 -3.46
C HIS A 157 4.48 -8.41 -3.81
N ARG A 158 5.24 -8.02 -2.79
CA ARG A 158 6.58 -7.46 -2.97
C ARG A 158 7.47 -8.42 -3.76
N GLY A 159 8.06 -7.93 -4.85
CA GLY A 159 9.00 -8.70 -5.67
C GLY A 159 8.36 -9.61 -6.72
N ARG A 160 7.03 -9.69 -6.77
CA ARG A 160 6.27 -10.52 -7.73
C ARG A 160 5.76 -9.74 -8.95
N GLN A 161 5.97 -8.43 -9.00
CA GLN A 161 5.49 -7.58 -10.10
C GLN A 161 6.08 -7.98 -11.46
N GLY A 162 7.31 -8.53 -11.46
CA GLY A 162 7.96 -9.02 -12.68
C GLY A 162 7.28 -10.23 -13.31
N ASP A 163 6.51 -11.00 -12.54
CA ASP A 163 5.80 -12.18 -13.01
C ASP A 163 4.55 -11.81 -13.83
N PHE A 164 4.14 -10.53 -13.84
CA PHE A 164 2.93 -10.04 -14.49
C PHE A 164 2.80 -10.47 -15.96
N ALA A 165 3.86 -10.30 -16.76
CA ALA A 165 3.82 -10.65 -18.18
C ALA A 165 3.53 -12.15 -18.39
N ALA A 166 4.23 -13.02 -17.66
CA ALA A 166 4.00 -14.45 -17.70
C ALA A 166 2.59 -14.83 -17.25
N ARG A 167 2.02 -14.12 -16.25
CA ARG A 167 0.63 -14.36 -15.83
C ARG A 167 -0.37 -13.96 -16.93
N VAL A 168 -0.14 -12.87 -17.66
CA VAL A 168 -0.99 -12.46 -18.78
C VAL A 168 -0.93 -13.48 -19.92
N GLU A 169 0.26 -13.98 -20.24
CA GLU A 169 0.45 -15.03 -21.25
C GLU A 169 -0.29 -16.31 -20.88
N ASP A 170 -0.19 -16.76 -19.62
CA ASP A 170 -0.95 -17.92 -19.13
C ASP A 170 -2.48 -17.70 -19.24
N ILE A 171 -2.98 -16.49 -18.97
CA ILE A 171 -4.41 -16.16 -19.09
C ILE A 171 -4.87 -16.18 -20.55
N ILE A 172 -4.05 -15.66 -21.47
CA ILE A 172 -4.34 -15.70 -22.91
C ILE A 172 -4.31 -17.14 -23.42
N ALA A 173 -3.37 -17.96 -22.97
CA ALA A 173 -3.29 -19.37 -23.33
C ALA A 173 -4.51 -20.16 -22.83
N ALA A 174 -5.02 -19.82 -21.64
CA ALA A 174 -6.21 -20.40 -21.04
C ALA A 174 -7.54 -19.81 -21.58
N ARG A 175 -7.52 -19.08 -22.70
CA ARG A 175 -8.71 -18.56 -23.37
C ARG A 175 -9.09 -19.47 -24.53
N ARG A 176 -10.37 -19.84 -24.61
CA ARG A 176 -11.01 -20.38 -25.81
C ARG A 176 -11.54 -19.23 -26.68
N SER A 177 -11.17 -19.27 -27.97
CA SER A 177 -11.64 -18.36 -29.02
C SER A 177 -13.13 -18.52 -29.29
#